data_AF-A0A3L7VUG0-F1
#
_entry.id   AF-A0A3L7VUG0-F1
#
_cell.length_a   1.000
_cell.length_b   1.000
_cell.length_c   1.000
_cell.angle_alpha   90.00
_cell.angle_beta   90.00
_cell.angle_gamma   90.00
#
_symmetry.space_group_name_H-M   'P 1'
#
loop_
_entity.id
_entity.type
_entity.pdbx_description
1 polymer ?
#
loop_
_entity_poly.entity_id
_entity_poly.type
_entity_poly.pdbx_seq_one_letter_code
_entity_poly.pdbx_strand_id
1 'polypeptide(L)'
;ALEAAAPGAMSRMGLIHFQAFEDVGGGQSSALALLDAVGSGVVVTALHSRVGTRIYVKRVIEGRGEGTLGAEESAAIAAALAQPAYSAPQR
;
A
#
# COMPACT_ATOMS: atom_id res chain seq x y z
N ALA A 1 16.82 -25.49 4.10
CA ALA A 1 15.62 -24.97 4.77
C ALA A 1 15.71 -23.44 4.90
N LEU A 2 15.75 -22.73 3.76
CA LEU A 2 15.70 -21.27 3.69
C LEU A 2 14.28 -20.78 3.30
N GLU A 3 13.30 -21.70 3.28
CA GLU A 3 11.97 -21.51 2.70
C GLU A 3 10.95 -20.84 3.65
N ALA A 4 11.37 -20.40 4.84
CA ALA A 4 10.51 -19.59 5.70
C ALA A 4 10.73 -18.12 5.33
N ALA A 5 9.67 -17.44 4.91
CA ALA A 5 9.71 -15.99 4.66
C ALA A 5 10.34 -15.30 5.88
N ALA A 6 11.39 -14.50 5.65
CA ALA A 6 12.12 -13.86 6.72
C ALA A 6 11.17 -12.94 7.53
N PRO A 7 11.31 -12.88 8.87
CA PRO A 7 10.57 -11.91 9.68
C PRO A 7 10.75 -10.49 9.12
N GLY A 8 9.63 -9.79 8.89
CA GLY A 8 9.63 -8.45 8.30
C GLY A 8 9.73 -8.41 6.76
N ALA A 9 9.75 -9.56 6.07
CA ALA A 9 9.60 -9.59 4.62
C ALA A 9 8.21 -9.07 4.22
N MET A 10 8.16 -8.12 3.28
CA MET A 10 6.91 -7.63 2.72
C MET A 10 6.26 -8.75 1.91
N SER A 11 5.14 -9.27 2.40
CA SER A 11 4.45 -10.42 1.81
C SER A 11 3.04 -10.08 1.36
N ARG A 12 2.57 -8.86 1.64
CA ARG A 12 1.24 -8.37 1.29
C ARG A 12 1.35 -7.03 0.58
N MET A 13 0.57 -6.87 -0.48
CA MET A 13 0.56 -5.66 -1.29
C MET A 13 -0.87 -5.27 -1.63
N GLY A 14 -1.20 -3.99 -1.58
CA GLY A 14 -2.51 -3.48 -2.02
C GLY A 14 -2.33 -2.20 -2.81
N LEU A 15 -2.86 -2.14 -4.03
CA LEU A 15 -2.75 -0.98 -4.90
C LEU A 15 -4.15 -0.47 -5.25
N ILE A 16 -4.37 0.82 -5.04
CA ILE A 16 -5.60 1.53 -5.43
C ILE A 16 -5.23 2.70 -6.33
N HIS A 17 -5.96 2.87 -7.43
CA HIS A 17 -5.91 4.06 -8.27
C HIS A 17 -7.12 4.94 -8.00
N PHE A 18 -6.92 6.26 -8.01
CA PHE A 18 -7.97 7.22 -7.73
C PHE A 18 -7.72 8.59 -8.37
N GLN A 19 -8.76 9.41 -8.35
CA GLN A 19 -8.73 10.78 -8.85
C GLN A 19 -8.64 11.75 -7.68
N ALA A 20 -7.44 12.29 -7.41
CA ALA A 20 -7.23 13.24 -6.31
C ALA A 20 -7.70 14.67 -6.63
N PHE A 21 -7.76 15.04 -7.92
CA PHE A 21 -8.09 16.39 -8.38
C PHE A 21 -8.94 16.33 -9.66
N GLU A 22 -10.01 17.12 -9.76
CA GLU A 22 -10.96 17.06 -10.89
C GLU A 22 -10.34 17.50 -12.24
N ASP A 23 -9.31 18.32 -12.20
CA ASP A 23 -8.68 18.96 -13.36
C ASP A 23 -7.57 18.12 -14.00
N VAL A 24 -7.28 16.94 -13.49
CA VAL A 24 -6.26 16.01 -14.00
C VAL A 24 -6.95 14.80 -14.63
N GLY A 25 -7.27 14.84 -15.92
CA GLY A 25 -7.92 13.70 -16.58
C GLY A 25 -7.09 12.40 -16.48
N GLY A 26 -7.71 11.30 -16.06
CA GLY A 26 -7.14 9.94 -16.21
C GLY A 26 -6.80 9.16 -14.93
N GLY A 27 -7.24 9.56 -13.73
CA GLY A 27 -7.14 8.72 -12.52
C GLY A 27 -5.72 8.29 -12.16
N GLN A 28 -4.76 9.22 -12.21
CA GLN A 28 -3.32 8.92 -12.10
C GLN A 28 -2.78 8.90 -10.66
N SER A 29 -3.58 9.25 -9.65
CA SER A 29 -3.13 9.14 -8.26
C SER A 29 -3.23 7.70 -7.79
N SER A 30 -2.35 7.31 -6.87
CA SER A 30 -2.30 5.93 -6.38
C SER A 30 -1.92 5.85 -4.91
N ALA A 31 -2.40 4.79 -4.25
CA ALA A 31 -2.00 4.39 -2.92
C ALA A 31 -1.56 2.93 -2.94
N LEU A 32 -0.34 2.68 -2.48
CA LEU A 32 0.30 1.37 -2.42
C LEU A 32 0.62 1.03 -0.97
N ALA A 33 -0.02 0.01 -0.42
CA ALA A 33 0.36 -0.58 0.86
C ALA A 33 1.31 -1.75 0.62
N LEU A 34 2.44 -1.75 1.32
CA LEU A 34 3.42 -2.84 1.38
C LEU A 34 3.55 -3.26 2.83
N LEU A 35 3.07 -4.46 3.15
CA LEU A 35 2.98 -4.96 4.52
C LEU A 35 3.63 -6.35 4.63
N ASP A 36 4.14 -6.65 5.81
CA ASP A 36 4.60 -7.98 6.19
C ASP A 36 3.44 -8.92 6.55
N ALA A 37 3.80 -10.13 7.00
CA ALA A 37 2.88 -11.16 7.43
C ALA A 37 2.07 -10.83 8.70
N VAL A 38 2.46 -9.81 9.48
CA VAL A 38 1.67 -9.31 10.63
C VAL A 38 0.90 -8.03 10.31
N GLY A 39 1.00 -7.52 9.07
CA GLY A 39 0.28 -6.33 8.62
C GLY A 39 0.99 -5.02 8.94
N SER A 40 2.28 -5.06 9.25
CA SER A 40 3.12 -3.89 9.51
C SER A 40 3.97 -3.55 8.28
N GLY A 41 4.25 -2.27 8.07
CA GLY A 41 4.99 -1.79 6.91
C GLY A 41 4.70 -0.34 6.61
N VAL A 42 4.41 -0.03 5.35
CA VAL A 42 4.16 1.34 4.90
C VAL A 42 3.01 1.41 3.89
N VAL A 43 2.35 2.56 3.85
CA VAL A 43 1.52 2.99 2.73
C VAL A 43 2.17 4.19 2.05
N VAL A 44 2.30 4.11 0.74
CA VAL A 44 2.86 5.16 -0.13
C VAL A 44 1.72 5.72 -0.97
N THR A 45 1.53 7.04 -0.93
CA THR A 45 0.49 7.72 -1.71
C THR A 45 1.11 8.71 -2.65
N ALA A 46 0.87 8.54 -3.94
CA ALA A 46 1.24 9.46 -4.99
C ALA A 46 0.01 10.27 -5.42
N LEU A 47 0.01 11.57 -5.10
CA LEU A 47 -1.00 12.52 -5.55
C LEU A 47 -0.48 13.22 -6.80
N HIS A 48 -1.01 12.82 -7.95
CA HIS A 48 -0.61 13.36 -9.24
C HIS A 48 -1.43 14.62 -9.58
N SER A 49 -0.74 15.70 -9.92
CA SER A 49 -1.32 16.96 -10.36
C SER A 49 -0.65 17.48 -11.64
N ARG A 50 -1.23 18.48 -12.29
CA ARG A 50 -0.66 19.12 -13.49
C ARG A 50 0.75 19.67 -13.28
N VAL A 51 1.05 20.11 -12.06
CA VAL A 51 2.34 20.73 -11.70
C VAL A 51 3.34 19.72 -11.12
N GLY A 52 2.98 18.43 -11.06
CA GLY A 52 3.84 17.36 -10.59
C GLY A 52 3.15 16.40 -9.62
N THR A 53 3.91 15.41 -9.15
CA THR A 53 3.45 14.38 -8.20
C THR A 53 4.01 14.65 -6.82
N ARG A 54 3.13 14.68 -5.81
CA ARG A 54 3.54 14.66 -4.40
C ARG A 54 3.46 13.24 -3.87
N ILE A 55 4.47 12.81 -3.14
CA ILE A 55 4.53 11.47 -2.54
C ILE A 55 4.52 11.60 -1.02
N TYR A 56 3.64 10.85 -0.39
CA TYR A 56 3.56 10.71 1.06
C TYR A 56 3.82 9.26 1.44
N VAL A 57 4.47 9.06 2.59
CA VAL A 57 4.73 7.73 3.14
C VAL A 57 4.32 7.74 4.60
N LYS A 58 3.45 6.81 4.99
CA LYS A 58 3.02 6.64 6.38
C LYS A 58 3.30 5.22 6.83
N ARG A 59 3.71 5.06 8.09
CA ARG A 59 3.87 3.74 8.69
C ARG A 59 2.52 3.12 8.97
N VAL A 60 2.47 1.80 8.81
CA VAL A 60 1.37 0.94 9.18
C VAL A 60 1.88 -0.05 10.22
N ILE A 61 1.17 -0.16 11.33
CA ILE A 61 1.47 -1.06 12.45
C ILE A 61 0.25 -1.96 12.61
N GLU A 62 0.41 -3.26 12.33
CA GLU A 62 -0.64 -4.28 12.45
C GLU A 62 -1.97 -3.86 11.78
N GLY A 63 -1.86 -3.35 10.55
CA GLY A 63 -3.00 -2.91 9.74
C GLY A 63 -3.56 -1.53 10.11
N ARG A 64 -2.96 -0.80 11.05
CA ARG A 64 -3.38 0.56 11.45
C ARG A 64 -2.32 1.58 11.08
N GLY A 65 -2.74 2.72 10.53
CA GLY A 65 -1.83 3.84 10.31
C GLY A 65 -1.35 4.44 11.63
N GLU A 66 -0.09 4.87 11.68
CA GLU A 66 0.46 5.58 12.85
C GLU A 66 -0.19 6.97 13.07
N GLY A 67 -0.85 7.52 12.06
CA GLY A 67 -1.61 8.78 12.13
C GLY A 67 -2.88 8.72 11.29
N THR A 68 -3.50 9.87 11.04
CA THR A 68 -4.72 9.95 10.22
C THR A 68 -4.45 9.47 8.80
N LEU A 69 -5.17 8.44 8.39
CA LEU A 69 -5.17 7.93 7.03
C LEU A 69 -6.30 8.55 6.21
N GLY A 70 -6.03 8.81 4.94
CA GLY A 70 -7.06 9.06 3.94
C GLY A 70 -7.87 7.80 3.63
N ALA A 71 -8.97 7.98 2.92
CA ALA A 71 -9.83 6.86 2.52
C ALA A 71 -9.09 5.89 1.60
N GLU A 72 -8.30 6.43 0.66
CA GLU A 72 -7.55 5.67 -0.34
C GLU A 72 -6.37 4.91 0.26
N GLU A 73 -5.68 5.52 1.24
CA GLU A 73 -4.64 4.84 2.04
C GLU A 73 -5.24 3.66 2.81
N SER A 74 -6.38 3.89 3.47
CA SER A 74 -7.09 2.86 4.23
C SER A 74 -7.57 1.72 3.33
N ALA A 75 -8.07 2.04 2.14
CA ALA A 75 -8.48 1.06 1.15
C ALA A 75 -7.29 0.22 0.63
N ALA A 76 -6.13 0.84 0.39
CA ALA A 76 -4.93 0.12 -0.03
C ALA A 76 -4.45 -0.85 1.06
N ILE A 77 -4.47 -0.43 2.33
CA ILE A 77 -4.13 -1.29 3.47
C ILE A 77 -5.12 -2.45 3.58
N ALA A 78 -6.42 -2.19 3.48
CA ALA A 78 -7.44 -3.24 3.50
C ALA A 78 -7.24 -4.25 2.35
N ALA A 79 -6.94 -3.77 1.14
CA ALA A 79 -6.65 -4.62 -0.01
C ALA A 79 -5.39 -5.47 0.18
N ALA A 80 -4.36 -4.94 0.84
CA ALA A 80 -3.16 -5.69 1.19
C ALA A 80 -3.46 -6.79 2.20
N LEU A 81 -4.21 -6.47 3.27
CA LEU A 81 -4.56 -7.42 4.33
C LEU A 81 -5.51 -8.53 3.85
N ALA A 82 -6.31 -8.26 2.83
CA ALA A 82 -7.20 -9.26 2.21
C ALA A 82 -6.44 -10.31 1.38
N GLN A 83 -5.20 -10.02 0.97
CA GLN A 83 -4.39 -10.99 0.22
C GLN A 83 -3.70 -11.97 1.17
N PRO A 84 -3.67 -13.27 0.81
CA PRO A 84 -2.81 -14.21 1.50
C PRO A 84 -1.36 -13.73 1.40
N ALA A 85 -0.58 -13.92 2.46
CA ALA A 85 0.85 -13.65 2.42
C ALA A 85 1.45 -14.41 1.22
N TYR A 86 2.23 -13.71 0.39
CA TYR A 86 2.82 -14.27 -0.82
C TYR A 86 3.50 -15.62 -0.52
N SER A 87 2.94 -16.67 -1.10
CA SER A 87 3.58 -17.98 -1.18
C SER A 87 4.35 -18.03 -2.49
N ALA A 88 5.66 -18.33 -2.43
CA ALA A 88 6.46 -18.51 -3.63
C ALA A 88 5.78 -19.54 -4.57
N PRO A 89 5.84 -19.34 -5.89
CA PRO A 89 5.25 -20.27 -6.85
C PRO A 89 5.86 -21.67 -6.64
N GLN A 90 5.00 -22.66 -6.35
CA GLN A 90 5.40 -24.06 -6.31
C GLN A 90 5.73 -24.48 -7.74
N ARG A 91 7.00 -24.81 -7.98
CA ARG A 91 7.52 -25.22 -9.29
C ARG A 91 7.12 -26.64 -9.64
#